data_AF-A0A9N7MZM6-F1
#
_entry.id   AF-A0A9N7MZM6-F1
#
_cell.length_a   1.000
_cell.length_b   1.000
_cell.length_c   1.000
_cell.angle_alpha   90.00
_cell.angle_beta   90.00
_cell.angle_gamma   90.00
#
_symmetry.space_group_name_H-M   'P 1'
#
loop_
_entity.id
_entity.type
_entity.pdbx_description
1 polymer ?
#
loop_
_entity_poly.entity_id
_entity_poly.type
_entity_poly.pdbx_seq_one_letter_code
_entity_poly.pdbx_strand_id
1 'polypeptide(L)'
;MNAIRTKVAEISGKDSEEVRVVASPYRICPLGAHIDHQGGIVSAMTINKGILLGFVPSEDSQVLIQSAQFKGEVRFSVNEEQLPKSAAKLNDSSSQEECSWGSYARGALYALQKKGNSIKQGITGFICGADGLDSSGLSSSAAVGIAYLLAFESANKLKVSPTDNIEYDRLIENEYLGLRNGILDQSAIVLSSYGCLTCMNCKTKEHKLILGPQSNGNRKNEMSKQFKILLAFSGLKQALISGSGYNSRVAECREAAKVLLQASGKEGLEPLLSNVEPEAYEEHKCKLHPTLAKRAEHYFSENRRVLKVRSIGRFVGLSSIIISDLHESLFCS
;
A
#
# COMPACT_ATOMS: atom_id res chain seq x y z
N MET A 1 2.51 7.41 -22.34
CA MET A 1 1.69 6.23 -22.70
C MET A 1 2.13 5.60 -24.03
N ASN A 2 2.37 6.36 -25.10
CA ASN A 2 2.76 5.77 -26.40
C ASN A 2 3.96 4.81 -26.33
N ALA A 3 5.03 5.18 -25.62
CA ALA A 3 6.20 4.32 -25.45
C ALA A 3 5.87 2.94 -24.83
N ILE A 4 4.94 2.87 -23.86
CA ILE A 4 4.54 1.59 -23.25
C ILE A 4 3.75 0.74 -24.22
N ARG A 5 2.89 1.35 -25.04
CA ARG A 5 2.09 0.68 -26.06
C ARG A 5 2.99 0.07 -27.13
N THR A 6 3.95 0.86 -27.63
CA THR A 6 4.94 0.39 -28.61
C THR A 6 5.72 -0.81 -28.06
N LYS A 7 6.21 -0.75 -26.81
CA LYS A 7 6.94 -1.86 -26.20
C LYS A 7 6.10 -3.13 -26.07
N VAL A 8 4.85 -3.02 -25.63
CA VAL A 8 3.97 -4.20 -25.53
C VAL A 8 3.69 -4.79 -26.91
N ALA A 9 3.40 -3.95 -27.91
CA ALA A 9 3.17 -4.39 -29.28
C ALA A 9 4.38 -5.15 -29.85
N GLU A 10 5.61 -4.67 -29.60
CA GLU A 10 6.85 -5.36 -29.97
C GLU A 10 6.98 -6.75 -29.32
N ILE A 11 6.63 -6.86 -28.02
CA ILE A 11 6.73 -8.13 -27.26
C ILE A 11 5.64 -9.12 -27.69
N SER A 12 4.41 -8.65 -27.89
CA SER A 12 3.25 -9.49 -28.14
C SER A 12 2.96 -9.75 -29.61
N GLY A 13 3.55 -8.98 -30.53
CA GLY A 13 3.23 -9.00 -31.96
C GLY A 13 1.81 -8.51 -32.30
N LYS A 14 1.15 -7.78 -31.38
CA LYS A 14 -0.21 -7.23 -31.55
C LYS A 14 -0.16 -5.75 -31.92
N ASP A 15 -1.28 -5.18 -32.37
CA ASP A 15 -1.34 -3.75 -32.65
C ASP A 15 -1.24 -2.94 -31.35
N SER A 16 -0.57 -1.79 -31.41
CA SER A 16 -0.45 -0.84 -30.30
C SER A 16 -1.81 -0.28 -29.80
N GLU A 17 -2.83 -0.31 -30.65
CA GLU A 17 -4.21 0.08 -30.30
C GLU A 17 -4.92 -0.99 -29.45
N GLU A 18 -4.52 -2.26 -29.55
CA GLU A 18 -5.05 -3.35 -28.70
C GLU A 18 -4.49 -3.31 -27.28
N VAL A 19 -3.37 -2.60 -27.08
CA VAL A 19 -2.71 -2.51 -25.78
C VAL A 19 -3.59 -1.76 -24.79
N ARG A 20 -3.80 -2.35 -23.62
CA ARG A 20 -4.45 -1.72 -22.47
C ARG A 20 -3.38 -1.20 -21.52
N VAL A 21 -3.69 -0.14 -20.79
CA VAL A 21 -2.75 0.46 -19.83
C VAL A 21 -3.43 0.65 -18.48
N VAL A 22 -2.85 0.07 -17.44
CA VAL A 22 -3.17 0.41 -16.05
C VAL A 22 -2.19 1.47 -15.57
N ALA A 23 -2.72 2.50 -14.91
CA ALA A 23 -1.93 3.49 -14.19
C ALA A 23 -2.23 3.37 -12.70
N SER A 24 -1.21 3.03 -11.91
CA SER A 24 -1.32 2.85 -10.47
C SER A 24 -0.41 3.87 -9.77
N PRO A 25 -0.96 4.92 -9.14
CA PRO A 25 -0.17 6.00 -8.58
C PRO A 25 0.66 5.55 -7.37
N TYR A 26 1.74 6.27 -7.10
CA TYR A 26 2.41 6.25 -5.81
C TYR A 26 1.66 7.11 -4.80
N ARG A 27 1.95 6.88 -3.51
CA ARG A 27 1.25 7.56 -2.40
C ARG A 27 2.22 8.14 -1.38
N ILE A 28 1.75 9.17 -0.70
CA ILE A 28 2.37 9.71 0.51
C ILE A 28 1.39 9.60 1.68
N CYS A 29 1.92 9.49 2.89
CA CYS A 29 1.16 9.48 4.15
C CYS A 29 1.57 10.70 4.97
N PRO A 30 0.84 11.83 4.89
CA PRO A 30 1.22 13.03 5.62
C PRO A 30 1.14 12.88 7.14
N LEU A 31 0.20 12.07 7.63
CA LEU A 31 -0.05 11.77 9.04
C LEU A 31 -0.63 10.36 9.19
N GLY A 32 -0.32 9.68 10.30
CA GLY A 32 -0.78 8.33 10.58
C GLY A 32 0.16 7.26 10.02
N ALA A 33 1.46 7.52 10.01
CA ALA A 33 2.44 6.53 9.59
C ALA A 33 2.52 5.39 10.63
N HIS A 34 2.58 4.13 10.18
CA HIS A 34 2.73 2.94 11.03
C HIS A 34 1.63 2.72 12.08
N ILE A 35 0.41 3.18 11.84
CA ILE A 35 -0.74 2.90 12.72
C ILE A 35 -1.87 2.14 12.03
N ASP A 36 -1.76 1.95 10.71
CA ASP A 36 -2.74 1.23 9.89
C ASP A 36 -2.83 -0.26 10.24
N HIS A 37 -1.69 -0.91 10.44
CA HIS A 37 -1.60 -2.31 10.88
C HIS A 37 -2.11 -2.52 12.32
N GLN A 38 -2.48 -1.45 13.02
CA GLN A 38 -3.10 -1.47 14.34
C GLN A 38 -4.52 -0.91 14.35
N GLY A 39 -5.15 -0.75 13.17
CA GLY A 39 -6.52 -0.25 13.04
C GLY A 39 -6.68 1.25 13.31
N GLY A 40 -5.59 2.02 13.30
CA GLY A 40 -5.62 3.47 13.45
C GLY A 40 -6.27 4.19 12.27
N ILE A 41 -6.46 5.51 12.42
CA ILE A 41 -6.96 6.38 11.38
C ILE A 41 -5.76 7.03 10.69
N VAL A 42 -5.68 6.90 9.38
CA VAL A 42 -4.55 7.37 8.57
C VAL A 42 -4.98 8.44 7.58
N SER A 43 -4.02 9.22 7.09
CA SER A 43 -4.22 10.16 6.01
C SER A 43 -3.28 9.87 4.85
N ALA A 44 -3.77 9.97 3.62
CA ALA A 44 -2.99 9.65 2.43
C ALA A 44 -3.37 10.51 1.24
N MET A 45 -2.42 10.67 0.32
CA MET A 45 -2.63 11.28 -0.99
C MET A 45 -1.82 10.54 -2.03
N THR A 46 -2.37 10.44 -3.24
CA THR A 46 -1.61 9.99 -4.40
C THR A 46 -0.83 11.14 -5.02
N ILE A 47 0.28 10.80 -5.68
CA ILE A 47 1.08 11.76 -6.46
C ILE A 47 0.92 11.46 -7.95
N ASN A 48 1.29 12.42 -8.81
CA ASN A 48 1.22 12.29 -10.26
C ASN A 48 2.38 11.44 -10.86
N LYS A 49 2.88 10.48 -10.07
CA LYS A 49 3.92 9.52 -10.41
C LYS A 49 3.44 8.15 -9.96
N GLY A 50 3.90 7.08 -10.59
CA GLY A 50 3.43 5.74 -10.27
C GLY A 50 3.97 4.68 -11.21
N ILE A 51 3.26 3.56 -11.23
CA ILE A 51 3.45 2.43 -12.11
C ILE A 51 2.54 2.58 -13.33
N LEU A 52 3.10 2.30 -14.50
CA LEU A 52 2.34 2.02 -15.71
C LEU A 52 2.59 0.56 -16.10
N LEU A 53 1.50 -0.18 -16.31
CA LEU A 53 1.53 -1.53 -16.86
C LEU A 53 0.76 -1.52 -18.17
N GLY A 54 1.49 -1.64 -19.28
CA GLY A 54 0.91 -1.92 -20.58
C GLY A 54 0.75 -3.42 -20.75
N PHE A 55 -0.37 -3.87 -21.29
CA PHE A 55 -0.60 -5.31 -21.51
C PHE A 55 -1.63 -5.57 -22.61
N VAL A 56 -1.55 -6.77 -23.17
CA VAL A 56 -2.63 -7.40 -23.94
C VAL A 56 -3.01 -8.72 -23.26
N PRO A 57 -4.29 -9.11 -23.24
CA PRO A 57 -4.67 -10.47 -22.82
C PRO A 57 -3.99 -11.49 -23.74
N SER A 58 -3.40 -12.53 -23.15
CA SER A 58 -2.88 -13.65 -23.93
C SER A 58 -4.04 -14.47 -24.51
N GLU A 59 -3.81 -15.11 -25.66
CA GLU A 59 -4.77 -16.05 -26.26
C GLU A 59 -4.86 -17.37 -25.48
N ASP A 60 -3.89 -17.61 -24.58
CA ASP A 60 -3.77 -18.78 -23.74
C ASP A 60 -3.62 -18.40 -22.25
N SER A 61 -3.19 -19.38 -21.45
CA SER A 61 -2.96 -19.21 -20.01
C SER A 61 -1.63 -18.54 -19.67
N GLN A 62 -0.79 -18.17 -20.65
CA GLN A 62 0.58 -17.75 -20.40
C GLN A 62 0.68 -16.27 -20.02
N VAL A 63 1.41 -16.01 -18.96
CA VAL A 63 1.83 -14.68 -18.52
C VAL A 63 3.27 -14.47 -18.96
N LEU A 64 3.52 -13.35 -19.64
CA LEU A 64 4.85 -12.87 -20.01
C LEU A 64 4.96 -11.40 -19.64
N ILE A 65 5.84 -11.07 -18.69
CA ILE A 65 6.08 -9.69 -18.30
C ILE A 65 7.55 -9.32 -18.47
N GLN A 66 7.80 -8.13 -19.01
CA GLN A 66 9.10 -7.46 -19.01
C GLN A 66 9.05 -6.17 -18.19
N SER A 67 10.19 -5.74 -17.66
CA SER A 67 10.30 -4.50 -16.88
C SER A 67 11.29 -3.51 -17.50
N ALA A 68 10.98 -2.21 -17.43
CA ALA A 68 11.93 -1.16 -17.79
C ALA A 68 13.08 -1.02 -16.78
N GLN A 69 12.86 -1.31 -15.49
CA GLN A 69 13.88 -1.11 -14.45
C GLN A 69 14.65 -2.39 -14.10
N PHE A 70 14.10 -3.57 -14.38
CA PHE A 70 14.71 -4.84 -14.01
C PHE A 70 14.94 -5.71 -15.24
N LYS A 71 16.14 -6.29 -15.34
CA LYS A 71 16.48 -7.23 -16.41
C LYS A 71 15.72 -8.55 -16.24
N GLY A 72 15.59 -9.28 -17.35
CA GLY A 72 14.95 -10.58 -17.40
C GLY A 72 13.46 -10.49 -17.75
N GLU A 73 12.84 -11.67 -17.85
CA GLU A 73 11.42 -11.84 -18.14
C GLU A 73 10.79 -12.70 -17.05
N VAL A 74 9.53 -12.44 -16.77
CA VAL A 74 8.71 -13.26 -15.86
C VAL A 74 7.73 -14.04 -16.71
N ARG A 75 7.80 -15.38 -16.61
CA ARG A 75 6.95 -16.31 -17.35
C ARG A 75 6.30 -17.31 -16.39
N PHE A 76 4.98 -17.47 -16.49
CA PHE A 76 4.21 -18.48 -15.76
C PHE A 76 2.83 -18.67 -16.38
N SER A 77 2.17 -19.78 -16.09
CA SER A 77 0.78 -20.01 -16.47
C SER A 77 -0.19 -19.59 -15.36
N VAL A 78 -1.35 -19.02 -15.73
CA VAL A 78 -2.44 -18.75 -14.77
C VAL A 78 -3.10 -20.01 -14.21
N ASN A 79 -2.79 -21.18 -14.80
CA ASN A 79 -3.23 -22.47 -14.29
C ASN A 79 -2.31 -23.02 -13.18
N GLU A 80 -1.13 -22.44 -12.99
CA GLU A 80 -0.23 -22.82 -11.91
C GLU A 80 -0.83 -22.42 -10.56
N GLU A 81 -0.80 -23.34 -9.60
CA GLU A 81 -1.05 -23.01 -8.21
C GLU A 81 0.12 -22.20 -7.66
N GLN A 82 -0.14 -20.97 -7.25
CA GLN A 82 0.87 -20.11 -6.67
C GLN A 82 0.98 -20.38 -5.17
N LEU A 83 2.17 -20.74 -4.70
CA LEU A 83 2.44 -20.94 -3.27
C LEU A 83 3.12 -19.71 -2.66
N PRO A 84 2.81 -19.34 -1.40
CA PRO A 84 3.54 -18.32 -0.67
C PRO A 84 5.06 -18.53 -0.71
N LYS A 85 5.84 -17.45 -0.79
CA LYS A 85 7.31 -17.54 -0.85
C LYS A 85 7.94 -18.29 0.31
N SER A 86 7.36 -18.19 1.51
CA SER A 86 7.82 -18.90 2.69
C SER A 86 7.66 -20.42 2.55
N ALA A 87 6.63 -20.88 1.84
CA ALA A 87 6.38 -22.29 1.55
C ALA A 87 7.22 -22.80 0.37
N ALA A 88 7.46 -21.97 -0.65
CA ALA A 88 8.27 -22.33 -1.82
C ALA A 88 9.75 -22.60 -1.47
N LYS A 89 10.31 -21.91 -0.45
CA LYS A 89 11.69 -22.14 0.02
C LYS A 89 11.93 -23.53 0.63
N LEU A 90 10.87 -24.28 0.99
CA LEU A 90 11.01 -25.62 1.57
C LEU A 90 11.18 -26.72 0.51
N ASN A 91 10.83 -26.45 -0.76
CA ASN A 91 10.66 -27.50 -1.75
C ASN A 91 11.60 -27.42 -2.97
N ASP A 92 12.38 -26.35 -3.15
CA ASP A 92 13.26 -26.26 -4.30
C ASP A 92 14.48 -25.36 -4.07
N SER A 93 15.67 -25.98 -4.05
CA SER A 93 16.97 -25.30 -4.01
C SER A 93 17.58 -25.12 -5.41
N SER A 94 16.83 -25.38 -6.48
CA SER A 94 17.35 -25.42 -7.86
C SER A 94 16.83 -24.31 -8.80
N SER A 95 15.82 -23.54 -8.42
CA SER A 95 15.45 -22.32 -9.16
C SER A 95 16.30 -21.13 -8.71
N GLN A 96 17.49 -21.01 -9.29
CA GLN A 96 18.27 -19.78 -9.28
C GLN A 96 17.37 -18.58 -9.57
N GLU A 97 17.29 -17.62 -8.65
CA GLU A 97 17.06 -16.20 -8.93
C GLU A 97 16.00 -15.87 -10.00
N GLU A 98 14.88 -16.59 -10.06
CA GLU A 98 13.76 -16.19 -10.93
C GLU A 98 13.33 -14.80 -10.48
N CYS A 99 13.64 -13.81 -11.32
CA CYS A 99 13.35 -12.38 -11.22
C CYS A 99 12.51 -12.03 -9.99
N SER A 100 13.17 -11.65 -8.89
CA SER A 100 12.53 -11.39 -7.59
C SER A 100 11.37 -10.40 -7.66
N TRP A 101 11.33 -9.56 -8.70
CA TRP A 101 10.28 -8.60 -9.02
C TRP A 101 9.00 -9.25 -9.59
N GLY A 102 9.08 -10.42 -10.24
CA GLY A 102 7.94 -11.18 -10.75
C GLY A 102 7.01 -11.73 -9.68
N SER A 103 7.45 -11.70 -8.43
CA SER A 103 6.66 -12.16 -7.28
C SER A 103 5.39 -11.36 -7.04
N TYR A 104 5.33 -10.09 -7.44
CA TYR A 104 4.08 -9.33 -7.34
C TYR A 104 3.04 -9.80 -8.38
N ALA A 105 3.46 -10.18 -9.59
CA ALA A 105 2.56 -10.73 -10.59
C ALA A 105 2.00 -12.10 -10.16
N ARG A 106 2.88 -12.98 -9.65
CA ARG A 106 2.48 -14.27 -9.07
C ARG A 106 1.59 -14.10 -7.83
N GLY A 107 1.92 -13.14 -6.97
CA GLY A 107 1.11 -12.82 -5.80
C GLY A 107 -0.27 -12.26 -6.16
N ALA A 108 -0.38 -11.43 -7.20
CA ALA A 108 -1.68 -10.96 -7.69
C ALA A 108 -2.54 -12.11 -8.21
N LEU A 109 -1.95 -13.05 -8.96
CA LEU A 109 -2.62 -14.28 -9.36
C LEU A 109 -3.07 -15.10 -8.13
N TYR A 110 -2.19 -15.29 -7.15
CA TYR A 110 -2.51 -15.98 -5.89
C TYR A 110 -3.73 -15.36 -5.20
N ALA A 111 -3.75 -14.03 -5.01
CA ALA A 111 -4.83 -13.34 -4.33
C ALA A 111 -6.17 -13.50 -5.06
N LEU A 112 -6.17 -13.39 -6.40
CA LEU A 112 -7.37 -13.60 -7.22
C LEU A 112 -7.88 -15.04 -7.15
N GLN A 113 -7.00 -16.03 -7.32
CA GLN A 113 -7.35 -17.45 -7.25
C GLN A 113 -7.88 -17.84 -5.86
N LYS A 114 -7.20 -17.41 -4.79
CA LYS A 114 -7.60 -17.67 -3.40
C LYS A 114 -9.00 -17.15 -3.08
N LYS A 115 -9.44 -16.10 -3.78
CA LYS A 115 -10.77 -15.49 -3.62
C LYS A 115 -11.81 -16.07 -4.57
N GLY A 116 -11.48 -17.17 -5.27
CA GLY A 116 -12.40 -17.93 -6.11
C GLY A 116 -12.59 -17.35 -7.51
N ASN A 117 -11.76 -16.42 -7.96
CA ASN A 117 -11.86 -15.86 -9.31
C ASN A 117 -11.33 -16.86 -10.34
N SER A 118 -12.10 -17.09 -11.41
CA SER A 118 -11.66 -17.94 -12.53
C SER A 118 -10.76 -17.14 -13.48
N ILE A 119 -9.46 -17.41 -13.42
CA ILE A 119 -8.46 -16.81 -14.31
C ILE A 119 -8.14 -17.82 -15.40
N LYS A 120 -8.44 -17.49 -16.67
CA LYS A 120 -8.24 -18.37 -17.83
C LYS A 120 -7.22 -17.81 -18.81
N GLN A 121 -7.16 -16.48 -18.92
CA GLN A 121 -6.24 -15.77 -19.81
C GLN A 121 -5.09 -15.20 -19.00
N GLY A 122 -3.87 -15.45 -19.47
CA GLY A 122 -2.70 -14.73 -19.03
C GLY A 122 -2.63 -13.33 -19.66
N ILE A 123 -1.49 -12.67 -19.50
CA ILE A 123 -1.21 -11.37 -20.10
C ILE A 123 0.21 -11.34 -20.66
N THR A 124 0.39 -10.68 -21.80
CA THR A 124 1.71 -10.25 -22.27
C THR A 124 1.84 -8.75 -22.00
N GLY A 125 2.84 -8.34 -21.23
CA GLY A 125 2.91 -6.97 -20.73
C GLY A 125 4.31 -6.43 -20.46
N PHE A 126 4.35 -5.11 -20.32
CA PHE A 126 5.55 -4.35 -20.01
C PHE A 126 5.24 -3.37 -18.88
N ILE A 127 6.03 -3.42 -17.80
CA ILE A 127 5.85 -2.60 -16.60
C ILE A 127 6.98 -1.58 -16.44
N CYS A 128 6.62 -0.33 -16.19
CA CYS A 128 7.57 0.71 -15.84
C CYS A 128 7.10 1.53 -14.63
N GLY A 129 8.05 2.01 -13.86
CA GLY A 129 7.84 2.93 -12.74
C GLY A 129 8.40 4.31 -13.07
N ALA A 130 8.11 5.28 -12.22
CA ALA A 130 8.72 6.61 -12.38
C ALA A 130 10.23 6.57 -12.06
N ASP A 131 11.04 7.09 -12.99
CA ASP A 131 12.49 7.12 -12.88
C ASP A 131 12.97 7.73 -11.55
N GLY A 132 13.95 7.07 -10.92
CA GLY A 132 14.56 7.51 -9.66
C GLY A 132 13.69 7.36 -8.41
N LEU A 133 12.46 6.86 -8.54
CA LEU A 133 11.55 6.62 -7.40
C LEU A 133 11.39 5.14 -7.05
N ASP A 134 12.18 4.26 -7.68
CA ASP A 134 12.26 2.85 -7.32
C ASP A 134 12.74 2.69 -5.87
N SER A 135 12.01 1.91 -5.07
CA SER A 135 12.33 1.63 -3.67
C SER A 135 12.51 2.89 -2.79
N SER A 136 11.80 3.98 -3.11
CA SER A 136 11.91 5.28 -2.44
C SER A 136 11.01 5.47 -1.21
N GLY A 137 10.28 4.43 -0.78
CA GLY A 137 9.30 4.51 0.32
C GLY A 137 7.91 5.04 -0.07
N LEU A 138 7.66 5.25 -1.37
CA LEU A 138 6.39 5.79 -1.89
C LEU A 138 5.33 4.72 -2.24
N SER A 139 5.39 3.54 -1.60
CA SER A 139 4.57 2.35 -1.91
C SER A 139 4.69 1.85 -3.34
N SER A 140 5.93 1.70 -3.81
CA SER A 140 6.12 1.04 -5.10
C SER A 140 5.59 -0.40 -5.11
N SER A 141 5.52 -1.10 -3.96
CA SER A 141 5.01 -2.47 -3.86
C SER A 141 3.50 -2.57 -4.11
N ALA A 142 2.69 -1.87 -3.30
CA ALA A 142 1.23 -1.84 -3.46
C ALA A 142 0.81 -1.27 -4.83
N ALA A 143 1.55 -0.28 -5.37
CA ALA A 143 1.26 0.23 -6.71
C ALA A 143 1.47 -0.83 -7.79
N VAL A 144 2.50 -1.67 -7.67
CA VAL A 144 2.76 -2.78 -8.60
C VAL A 144 1.70 -3.87 -8.46
N GLY A 145 1.35 -4.28 -7.23
CA GLY A 145 0.35 -5.34 -7.03
C GLY A 145 -1.05 -4.92 -7.51
N ILE A 146 -1.51 -3.70 -7.20
CA ILE A 146 -2.75 -3.13 -7.75
C ILE A 146 -2.70 -3.07 -9.28
N ALA A 147 -1.55 -2.72 -9.88
CA ALA A 147 -1.43 -2.70 -11.33
C ALA A 147 -1.66 -4.08 -11.95
N TYR A 148 -1.09 -5.13 -11.37
CA TYR A 148 -1.29 -6.51 -11.82
C TYR A 148 -2.70 -7.02 -11.59
N LEU A 149 -3.31 -6.74 -10.43
CA LEU A 149 -4.70 -7.12 -10.14
C LEU A 149 -5.64 -6.56 -11.22
N LEU A 150 -5.57 -5.24 -11.47
CA LEU A 150 -6.40 -4.59 -12.48
C LEU A 150 -6.14 -5.11 -13.91
N ALA A 151 -4.89 -5.49 -14.23
CA ALA A 151 -4.57 -6.07 -15.53
C ALA A 151 -5.18 -7.47 -15.70
N PHE A 152 -5.06 -8.34 -14.70
CA PHE A 152 -5.67 -9.68 -14.72
C PHE A 152 -7.19 -9.62 -14.74
N GLU A 153 -7.78 -8.71 -13.96
CA GLU A 153 -9.22 -8.45 -13.97
C GLU A 153 -9.71 -8.00 -15.33
N SER A 154 -9.01 -7.04 -15.96
CA SER A 154 -9.35 -6.56 -17.30
C SER A 154 -9.21 -7.66 -18.36
N ALA A 155 -8.14 -8.46 -18.31
CA ALA A 155 -7.92 -9.56 -19.23
C ALA A 155 -9.02 -10.62 -19.14
N ASN A 156 -9.46 -10.95 -17.92
CA ASN A 156 -10.44 -11.99 -17.66
C ASN A 156 -11.88 -11.47 -17.48
N LYS A 157 -12.12 -10.17 -17.72
CA LYS A 157 -13.43 -9.49 -17.59
C LYS A 157 -14.06 -9.68 -16.20
N LEU A 158 -13.23 -9.68 -15.16
CA LEU A 158 -13.69 -9.78 -13.78
C LEU A 158 -14.27 -8.45 -13.30
N LYS A 159 -15.20 -8.54 -12.35
CA LYS A 159 -15.75 -7.38 -11.65
C LYS A 159 -15.38 -7.49 -10.18
N VAL A 160 -14.25 -6.90 -9.81
CA VAL A 160 -13.76 -6.86 -8.43
C VAL A 160 -14.03 -5.46 -7.87
N SER A 161 -14.56 -5.39 -6.65
CA SER A 161 -14.84 -4.10 -6.03
C SER A 161 -13.53 -3.41 -5.61
N PRO A 162 -13.51 -2.07 -5.48
CA PRO A 162 -12.36 -1.36 -4.93
C PRO A 162 -11.93 -1.89 -3.56
N THR A 163 -12.89 -2.22 -2.69
CA THR A 163 -12.64 -2.80 -1.37
C THR A 163 -11.98 -4.17 -1.44
N ASP A 164 -12.41 -5.00 -2.39
CA ASP A 164 -11.79 -6.31 -2.61
C ASP A 164 -10.38 -6.16 -3.17
N ASN A 165 -10.15 -5.22 -4.09
CA ASN A 165 -8.83 -4.94 -4.63
C ASN A 165 -7.82 -4.51 -3.54
N ILE A 166 -8.27 -3.69 -2.59
CA ILE A 166 -7.48 -3.33 -1.41
C ILE A 166 -7.10 -4.57 -0.61
N GLU A 167 -8.05 -5.46 -0.41
CA GLU A 167 -7.84 -6.69 0.34
C GLU A 167 -6.96 -7.69 -0.41
N TYR A 168 -7.11 -7.78 -1.73
CA TYR A 168 -6.33 -8.67 -2.58
C TYR A 168 -4.87 -8.25 -2.56
N ASP A 169 -4.57 -6.96 -2.72
CA ASP A 169 -3.20 -6.46 -2.64
C ASP A 169 -2.60 -6.61 -1.23
N ARG A 170 -3.41 -6.45 -0.18
CA ARG A 170 -2.99 -6.82 1.19
C ARG A 170 -2.58 -8.29 1.28
N LEU A 171 -3.30 -9.21 0.63
CA LEU A 171 -2.96 -10.64 0.61
C LEU A 171 -1.67 -10.92 -0.16
N ILE A 172 -1.39 -10.18 -1.24
CA ILE A 172 -0.11 -10.23 -1.94
C ILE A 172 1.02 -9.96 -0.94
N GLU A 173 0.92 -8.87 -0.18
CA GLU A 173 2.00 -8.49 0.74
C GLU A 173 2.06 -9.38 1.98
N ASN A 174 0.92 -9.67 2.62
CA ASN A 174 0.88 -10.38 3.91
C ASN A 174 1.13 -11.88 3.77
N GLU A 175 0.44 -12.52 2.84
CA GLU A 175 0.46 -13.98 2.73
C GLU A 175 1.50 -14.43 1.72
N TYR A 176 1.52 -13.83 0.52
CA TYR A 176 2.42 -14.28 -0.53
C TYR A 176 3.87 -13.82 -0.31
N LEU A 177 4.08 -12.57 0.09
CA LEU A 177 5.41 -11.98 0.34
C LEU A 177 5.85 -11.99 1.81
N GLY A 178 4.92 -12.17 2.77
CA GLY A 178 5.23 -12.29 4.20
C GLY A 178 5.40 -10.96 4.97
N LEU A 179 4.96 -9.84 4.40
CA LEU A 179 5.02 -8.51 5.02
C LEU A 179 3.71 -8.19 5.75
N ARG A 180 3.75 -8.02 7.07
CA ARG A 180 2.55 -7.83 7.92
C ARG A 180 2.05 -6.39 7.97
N ASN A 181 1.92 -5.73 6.82
CA ASN A 181 1.43 -4.36 6.76
C ASN A 181 -0.10 -4.25 6.86
N GLY A 182 -0.59 -3.04 7.08
CA GLY A 182 -2.02 -2.75 7.09
C GLY A 182 -2.54 -2.47 5.69
N ILE A 183 -3.60 -1.67 5.59
CA ILE A 183 -4.29 -1.35 4.33
C ILE A 183 -3.99 0.06 3.82
N LEU A 184 -3.10 0.83 4.47
CA LEU A 184 -2.88 2.24 4.13
C LEU A 184 -2.51 2.42 2.66
N ASP A 185 -1.54 1.65 2.18
CA ASP A 185 -0.93 1.84 0.87
C ASP A 185 -1.92 1.54 -0.24
N GLN A 186 -2.55 0.37 -0.18
CA GLN A 186 -3.57 -0.09 -1.11
C GLN A 186 -4.76 0.86 -1.17
N SER A 187 -5.29 1.22 0.01
CA SER A 187 -6.44 2.12 0.10
C SER A 187 -6.11 3.51 -0.40
N ALA A 188 -4.91 4.02 -0.15
CA ALA A 188 -4.48 5.30 -0.69
C ALA A 188 -4.50 5.30 -2.21
N ILE A 189 -4.00 4.22 -2.83
CA ILE A 189 -3.92 4.06 -4.28
C ILE A 189 -5.32 3.95 -4.90
N VAL A 190 -6.20 3.17 -4.27
CA VAL A 190 -7.53 2.83 -4.82
C VAL A 190 -8.59 3.90 -4.53
N LEU A 191 -8.55 4.57 -3.37
CA LEU A 191 -9.64 5.44 -2.89
C LEU A 191 -9.34 6.94 -3.00
N SER A 192 -8.11 7.33 -3.37
CA SER A 192 -7.78 8.75 -3.46
C SER A 192 -8.37 9.43 -4.69
N SER A 193 -8.66 10.71 -4.55
CA SER A 193 -9.15 11.56 -5.62
C SER A 193 -8.25 12.78 -5.80
N TYR A 194 -8.17 13.29 -7.02
CA TYR A 194 -7.34 14.44 -7.37
C TYR A 194 -7.66 15.64 -6.46
N GLY A 195 -6.61 16.27 -5.93
CA GLY A 195 -6.73 17.44 -5.06
C GLY A 195 -7.34 17.15 -3.68
N CYS A 196 -7.51 15.90 -3.28
CA CYS A 196 -8.09 15.53 -1.98
C CYS A 196 -7.08 14.87 -1.06
N LEU A 197 -7.21 15.10 0.25
CA LEU A 197 -6.61 14.28 1.29
C LEU A 197 -7.59 13.16 1.66
N THR A 198 -7.15 11.92 1.54
CA THR A 198 -7.94 10.74 1.91
C THR A 198 -7.69 10.42 3.37
N CYS A 199 -8.72 10.46 4.23
CA CYS A 199 -8.64 9.98 5.60
C CYS A 199 -9.39 8.66 5.73
N MET A 200 -8.73 7.62 6.22
CA MET A 200 -9.29 6.28 6.33
C MET A 200 -9.17 5.76 7.76
N ASN A 201 -10.24 5.14 8.27
CA ASN A 201 -10.19 4.32 9.48
C ASN A 201 -9.83 2.88 9.09
N CYS A 202 -8.64 2.42 9.47
CA CYS A 202 -8.16 1.09 9.06
C CYS A 202 -8.89 -0.08 9.76
N LYS A 203 -9.58 0.18 10.87
CA LYS A 203 -10.40 -0.81 11.57
C LYS A 203 -11.76 -0.99 10.91
N THR A 204 -12.46 0.11 10.60
CA THR A 204 -13.81 0.07 10.02
C THR A 204 -13.83 0.09 8.50
N LYS A 205 -12.70 0.39 7.86
CA LYS A 205 -12.54 0.60 6.40
C LYS A 205 -13.31 1.82 5.85
N GLU A 206 -13.88 2.65 6.71
CA GLU A 206 -14.53 3.90 6.30
C GLU A 206 -13.50 4.93 5.85
N HIS A 207 -13.78 5.64 4.76
CA HIS A 207 -12.93 6.71 4.26
C HIS A 207 -13.71 8.02 4.04
N LYS A 208 -12.99 9.14 4.09
CA LYS A 208 -13.50 10.48 3.82
C LYS A 208 -12.49 11.25 2.98
N LEU A 209 -12.96 11.90 1.92
CA LEU A 209 -12.17 12.82 1.12
C LEU A 209 -12.29 14.24 1.70
N ILE A 210 -11.15 14.83 2.03
CA ILE A 210 -11.03 16.23 2.46
C ILE A 210 -10.54 17.02 1.24
N LEU A 211 -11.40 17.90 0.73
CA LEU A 211 -11.08 18.72 -0.45
C LEU A 211 -9.92 19.68 -0.16
N GLY A 212 -8.95 19.70 -1.07
CA GLY A 212 -7.87 20.66 -1.07
C GLY A 212 -8.31 22.04 -1.56
N PRO A 213 -7.47 23.08 -1.38
CA PRO A 213 -7.81 24.46 -1.71
C PRO A 213 -8.17 24.66 -3.20
N GLN A 214 -7.57 23.86 -4.09
CA GLN A 214 -7.75 23.99 -5.53
C GLN A 214 -8.99 23.25 -6.08
N SER A 215 -9.64 22.40 -5.29
CA SER A 215 -10.81 21.63 -5.74
C SER A 215 -12.13 22.42 -5.66
N ASN A 216 -12.12 23.61 -5.04
CA ASN A 216 -13.27 24.51 -4.99
C ASN A 216 -13.36 25.37 -6.25
N GLY A 217 -13.89 24.80 -7.33
CA GLY A 217 -14.06 25.46 -8.64
C GLY A 217 -14.92 26.73 -8.67
N ASN A 218 -15.39 27.28 -7.54
CA ASN A 218 -16.26 28.45 -7.49
C ASN A 218 -16.19 29.31 -6.20
N ARG A 219 -15.18 29.14 -5.32
CA ARG A 219 -15.05 30.02 -4.13
C ARG A 219 -13.67 30.69 -4.08
N LYS A 220 -13.56 31.82 -4.76
CA LYS A 220 -12.42 32.77 -4.72
C LYS A 220 -12.18 33.45 -3.37
N ASN A 221 -12.97 33.14 -2.34
CA ASN A 221 -12.88 33.81 -1.04
C ASN A 221 -12.45 32.83 0.03
N GLU A 222 -11.14 32.67 0.16
CA GLU A 222 -10.41 32.79 1.42
C GLU A 222 -8.94 32.56 1.09
N MET A 223 -8.08 33.36 1.71
CA MET A 223 -6.62 33.40 1.62
C MET A 223 -5.99 32.05 1.97
N SER A 224 -6.25 31.02 1.18
CA SER A 224 -5.63 29.71 1.29
C SER A 224 -4.21 29.88 0.76
N LYS A 225 -3.28 30.15 1.69
CA LYS A 225 -1.85 30.19 1.37
C LYS A 225 -1.54 28.97 0.52
N GLN A 226 -1.14 29.20 -0.74
CA GLN A 226 -0.68 28.13 -1.59
C GLN A 226 0.54 27.49 -0.92
N PHE A 227 0.42 26.22 -0.57
CA PHE A 227 1.54 25.42 -0.10
C PHE A 227 1.91 24.43 -1.19
N LYS A 228 3.18 24.05 -1.22
CA LYS A 228 3.68 22.95 -2.05
C LYS A 228 4.13 21.83 -1.12
N ILE A 229 3.91 20.59 -1.53
CA ILE A 229 4.45 19.42 -0.83
C ILE A 229 5.80 19.10 -1.47
N LEU A 230 6.86 19.15 -0.67
CA LEU A 230 8.20 18.73 -1.07
C LEU A 230 8.41 17.29 -0.63
N LEU A 231 8.81 16.44 -1.57
CA LEU A 231 9.29 15.08 -1.27
C LEU A 231 10.82 15.10 -1.30
N ALA A 232 11.43 14.88 -0.14
CA ALA A 232 12.87 14.79 0.02
C ALA A 232 13.25 13.31 0.21
N PHE A 233 13.95 12.74 -0.77
CA PHE A 233 14.47 11.38 -0.67
C PHE A 233 15.83 11.41 0.02
N SER A 234 16.00 10.59 1.07
CA SER A 234 17.23 10.55 1.87
C SER A 234 18.44 9.93 1.15
N GLY A 235 18.23 9.28 0.01
CA GLY A 235 19.26 8.52 -0.71
C GLY A 235 19.40 7.07 -0.26
N LEU A 236 18.72 6.66 0.83
CA LEU A 236 18.77 5.28 1.34
C LEU A 236 17.70 4.42 0.66
N LYS A 237 18.14 3.37 -0.04
CA LYS A 237 17.27 2.34 -0.62
C LYS A 237 17.44 1.03 0.17
N GLN A 238 16.44 0.64 0.96
CA GLN A 238 16.37 -0.67 1.60
C GLN A 238 15.01 -1.30 1.35
N ALA A 239 15.00 -2.55 0.89
CA ALA A 239 13.77 -3.29 0.68
C ALA A 239 13.16 -3.72 2.03
N LEU A 240 11.90 -3.36 2.28
CA LEU A 240 11.16 -3.71 3.51
C LEU A 240 11.10 -5.23 3.73
N ILE A 241 11.04 -6.01 2.65
CA ILE A 241 10.95 -7.48 2.67
C ILE A 241 12.26 -8.12 3.15
N SER A 242 13.39 -7.43 3.02
CA SER A 242 14.71 -7.95 3.38
C SER A 242 15.09 -7.71 4.85
N GLY A 243 14.30 -6.91 5.59
CA GLY A 243 14.57 -6.58 6.99
C GLY A 243 13.47 -7.09 7.93
N SER A 244 13.86 -7.70 9.06
CA SER A 244 12.93 -8.11 10.12
C SER A 244 12.22 -6.94 10.81
N GLY A 245 12.74 -5.72 10.66
CA GLY A 245 12.33 -4.53 11.43
C GLY A 245 10.84 -4.18 11.33
N TYR A 246 10.23 -4.27 10.14
CA TYR A 246 8.81 -3.92 9.98
C TYR A 246 7.91 -4.91 10.73
N ASN A 247 8.09 -6.21 10.49
CA ASN A 247 7.30 -7.26 11.15
C ASN A 247 7.55 -7.28 12.67
N SER A 248 8.77 -6.99 13.12
CA SER A 248 9.07 -6.81 14.55
C SER A 248 8.27 -5.66 15.15
N ARG A 249 8.20 -4.50 14.49
CA ARG A 249 7.36 -3.37 14.94
C ARG A 249 5.89 -3.76 15.06
N VAL A 250 5.35 -4.51 14.10
CA VAL A 250 3.97 -5.01 14.14
C VAL A 250 3.76 -5.90 15.37
N ALA A 251 4.70 -6.82 15.63
CA ALA A 251 4.65 -7.71 16.78
C ALA A 251 4.74 -6.94 18.11
N GLU A 252 5.65 -5.96 18.21
CA GLU A 252 5.77 -5.07 19.36
C GLU A 252 4.46 -4.31 19.64
N CYS A 253 3.79 -3.79 18.61
CA CYS A 253 2.50 -3.11 18.80
C CYS A 253 1.40 -4.06 19.31
N ARG A 254 1.35 -5.29 18.77
CA ARG A 254 0.39 -6.31 19.25
C ARG A 254 0.66 -6.70 20.70
N GLU A 255 1.92 -6.83 21.09
CA GLU A 255 2.28 -7.13 22.48
C GLU A 255 1.93 -5.96 23.42
N ALA A 256 2.18 -4.71 23.00
CA ALA A 256 1.76 -3.53 23.74
C ALA A 256 0.23 -3.51 23.94
N ALA A 257 -0.53 -3.77 22.88
CA ALA A 257 -1.99 -3.87 22.95
C ALA A 257 -2.45 -4.97 23.91
N LYS A 258 -1.81 -6.15 23.87
CA LYS A 258 -2.12 -7.26 24.78
C LYS A 258 -1.94 -6.88 26.25
N VAL A 259 -0.80 -6.28 26.59
CA VAL A 259 -0.51 -5.83 27.98
C VAL A 259 -1.54 -4.81 28.45
N LEU A 260 -1.89 -3.83 27.61
CA LEU A 260 -2.86 -2.79 27.94
C LEU A 260 -4.28 -3.37 28.09
N LEU A 261 -4.70 -4.26 27.19
CA LEU A 261 -6.02 -4.91 27.25
C LEU A 261 -6.16 -5.77 28.51
N GLN A 262 -5.13 -6.56 28.84
CA GLN A 262 -5.12 -7.36 30.07
C GLN A 262 -5.19 -6.47 31.30
N ALA A 263 -4.39 -5.39 31.34
CA ALA A 263 -4.41 -4.43 32.42
C ALA A 263 -5.80 -3.77 32.64
N SER A 264 -6.59 -3.66 31.57
CA SER A 264 -7.93 -3.05 31.55
C SER A 264 -9.08 -4.06 31.71
N GLY A 265 -8.79 -5.35 31.94
CA GLY A 265 -9.79 -6.41 32.02
C GLY A 265 -10.50 -6.73 30.68
N LYS A 266 -9.88 -6.41 29.54
CA LYS A 266 -10.42 -6.59 28.17
C LYS A 266 -9.62 -7.62 27.35
N GLU A 267 -9.04 -8.62 27.99
CA GLU A 267 -8.19 -9.65 27.37
C GLU A 267 -8.86 -10.51 26.29
N GLY A 268 -10.20 -10.51 26.21
CA GLY A 268 -10.95 -11.17 25.14
C GLY A 268 -10.98 -10.43 23.79
N LEU A 269 -10.49 -9.19 23.72
CA LEU A 269 -10.42 -8.43 22.47
C LEU A 269 -9.16 -8.79 21.66
N GLU A 270 -9.23 -8.65 20.34
CA GLU A 270 -8.05 -8.82 19.50
C GLU A 270 -6.96 -7.82 19.92
N PRO A 271 -5.69 -8.24 20.05
CA PRO A 271 -4.58 -7.38 20.50
C PRO A 271 -4.15 -6.40 19.40
N LEU A 272 -4.97 -5.38 19.19
CA LEU A 272 -4.73 -4.22 18.35
C LEU A 272 -4.83 -2.96 19.21
N LEU A 273 -3.94 -1.99 19.00
CA LEU A 273 -3.99 -0.74 19.76
C LEU A 273 -5.29 0.05 19.52
N SER A 274 -5.98 -0.15 18.39
CA SER A 274 -7.33 0.40 18.15
C SER A 274 -8.45 -0.20 19.01
N ASN A 275 -8.17 -1.25 19.78
CA ASN A 275 -9.11 -1.84 20.74
C ASN A 275 -8.83 -1.37 22.18
N VAL A 276 -7.77 -0.59 22.38
CA VAL A 276 -7.44 0.02 23.67
C VAL A 276 -7.99 1.45 23.65
N GLU A 277 -8.84 1.76 24.62
CA GLU A 277 -9.37 3.12 24.78
C GLU A 277 -8.25 4.09 25.21
N PRO A 278 -8.26 5.36 24.78
CA PRO A 278 -7.24 6.34 25.16
C PRO A 278 -7.06 6.47 26.68
N GLU A 279 -8.14 6.43 27.45
CA GLU A 279 -8.11 6.52 28.91
C GLU A 279 -7.39 5.31 29.53
N ALA A 280 -7.68 4.11 29.02
CA ALA A 280 -7.03 2.87 29.44
C ALA A 280 -5.53 2.87 29.09
N TYR A 281 -5.15 3.45 27.96
CA TYR A 281 -3.74 3.67 27.62
C TYR A 281 -3.07 4.61 28.63
N GLU A 282 -3.66 5.77 28.93
CA GLU A 282 -3.07 6.71 29.89
C GLU A 282 -2.93 6.12 31.29
N GLU A 283 -3.91 5.33 31.74
CA GLU A 283 -3.91 4.67 33.04
C GLU A 283 -2.86 3.55 33.16
N HIS A 284 -2.58 2.85 32.05
CA HIS A 284 -1.77 1.62 32.08
C HIS A 284 -0.46 1.68 31.29
N LYS A 285 -0.14 2.79 30.62
CA LYS A 285 1.10 2.93 29.83
C LYS A 285 2.38 2.68 30.63
N CYS A 286 2.36 2.90 31.95
CA CYS A 286 3.49 2.60 32.85
C CYS A 286 3.80 1.09 32.99
N LYS A 287 2.87 0.21 32.59
CA LYS A 287 3.07 -1.25 32.59
C LYS A 287 3.85 -1.73 31.35
N LEU A 288 4.06 -0.88 30.36
CA LEU A 288 4.78 -1.22 29.14
C LEU A 288 6.29 -1.11 29.33
N HIS A 289 7.01 -2.13 28.90
CA HIS A 289 8.47 -2.06 28.79
C HIS A 289 8.88 -0.94 27.79
N PRO A 290 10.03 -0.25 27.96
CA PRO A 290 10.41 0.91 27.15
C PRO A 290 10.20 0.80 25.63
N THR A 291 10.53 -0.32 25.00
CA THR A 291 10.32 -0.52 23.56
C THR A 291 8.83 -0.48 23.20
N LEU A 292 7.98 -1.19 23.95
CA LEU A 292 6.53 -1.24 23.73
C LEU A 292 5.87 0.10 24.03
N ALA A 293 6.34 0.80 25.06
CA ALA A 293 5.88 2.13 25.44
C ALA A 293 6.03 3.12 24.28
N LYS A 294 7.21 3.13 23.63
CA LYS A 294 7.47 3.96 22.43
C LYS A 294 6.51 3.63 21.28
N ARG A 295 6.20 2.34 21.06
CA ARG A 295 5.28 1.92 19.99
C ARG A 295 3.85 2.35 20.25
N ALA A 296 3.37 2.15 21.48
CA ALA A 296 2.04 2.57 21.89
C ALA A 296 1.92 4.10 21.84
N GLU A 297 2.90 4.83 22.36
CA GLU A 297 2.95 6.29 22.33
C GLU A 297 2.89 6.83 20.90
N HIS A 298 3.68 6.27 19.98
CA HIS A 298 3.61 6.59 18.55
C HIS A 298 2.19 6.35 18.00
N TYR A 299 1.57 5.22 18.32
CA TYR A 299 0.22 4.92 17.85
C TYR A 299 -0.82 5.95 18.33
N PHE A 300 -0.89 6.21 19.63
CA PHE A 300 -1.91 7.09 20.20
C PHE A 300 -1.69 8.55 19.82
N SER A 301 -0.44 9.00 19.75
CA SER A 301 -0.10 10.36 19.29
C SER A 301 -0.45 10.56 17.81
N GLU A 302 -0.04 9.65 16.92
CA GLU A 302 -0.37 9.74 15.49
C GLU A 302 -1.88 9.68 15.24
N ASN A 303 -2.58 8.77 15.91
CA ASN A 303 -4.02 8.64 15.75
C ASN A 303 -4.75 9.94 16.17
N ARG A 304 -4.29 10.58 17.25
CA ARG A 304 -4.78 11.90 17.71
C ARG A 304 -4.51 13.00 16.68
N ARG A 305 -3.32 13.01 16.06
CA ARG A 305 -2.95 13.99 15.01
C ARG A 305 -3.86 13.87 13.79
N VAL A 306 -4.13 12.64 13.32
CA VAL A 306 -5.03 12.41 12.17
C VAL A 306 -6.47 12.79 12.50
N LEU A 307 -6.97 12.46 13.71
CA LEU A 307 -8.30 12.84 14.17
C LEU A 307 -8.50 14.36 14.17
N LYS A 308 -7.49 15.12 14.59
CA LYS A 308 -7.53 16.60 14.57
C LYS A 308 -7.69 17.15 13.15
N VAL A 309 -7.04 16.55 12.17
CA VAL A 309 -7.20 16.94 10.75
C VAL A 309 -8.58 16.56 10.24
N ARG A 310 -9.05 15.34 10.55
CA ARG A 310 -10.36 14.85 10.12
C ARG A 310 -11.51 15.71 10.67
N SER A 311 -11.38 16.21 11.91
CA SER A 311 -12.39 17.07 12.55
C SER A 311 -12.41 18.50 11.98
N ILE A 312 -11.24 19.10 11.71
CA ILE A 312 -11.15 20.43 11.06
C ILE A 312 -11.81 20.40 9.67
N GLY A 313 -11.69 19.27 8.95
CA GLY A 313 -12.36 19.07 7.66
C GLY A 313 -11.89 20.01 6.54
N ARG A 314 -10.77 20.71 6.74
CA ARG A 314 -10.16 21.63 5.76
C ARG A 314 -8.66 21.37 5.68
N PHE A 315 -8.14 21.40 4.46
CA PHE A 315 -6.72 21.19 4.17
C PHE A 315 -5.78 22.22 4.83
N VAL A 316 -6.27 23.43 5.13
CA VAL A 316 -5.46 24.53 5.68
C VAL A 316 -4.88 24.21 7.07
N GLY A 317 -5.58 23.41 7.89
CA GLY A 317 -5.10 22.96 9.20
C GLY A 317 -3.98 21.90 9.13
N LEU A 318 -3.76 21.31 7.95
CA LEU A 318 -2.73 20.30 7.74
C LEU A 318 -1.32 20.89 7.93
N SER A 319 -1.08 22.10 7.42
CA SER A 319 0.24 22.76 7.54
C SER A 319 0.64 23.02 9.00
N SER A 320 -0.29 23.51 9.84
CA SER A 320 -0.02 23.73 11.26
C SER A 320 0.24 22.45 12.04
N ILE A 321 -0.45 21.35 11.72
CA ILE A 321 -0.35 20.07 12.45
C ILE A 321 0.85 19.23 11.97
N ILE A 322 1.19 19.32 10.68
CA ILE A 322 2.37 18.69 10.13
C ILE A 322 3.61 19.43 10.66
N ILE A 323 3.67 20.76 10.55
CA ILE A 323 4.88 21.54 10.87
C ILE A 323 5.17 21.63 12.37
N SER A 324 4.15 21.74 13.25
CA SER A 324 4.40 21.87 14.69
C SER A 324 4.95 20.60 15.34
N ASP A 325 4.61 19.42 14.79
CA ASP A 325 4.80 18.14 15.49
C ASP A 325 5.68 17.14 14.70
N LEU A 326 6.26 17.55 13.56
CA LEU A 326 7.12 16.68 12.74
C LEU A 326 8.37 16.20 13.49
N HIS A 327 8.81 16.96 14.49
CA HIS A 327 10.07 16.75 15.20
C HIS A 327 9.99 15.77 16.37
N GLU A 328 8.78 15.36 16.84
CA GLU A 328 8.64 14.40 17.95
C GLU A 328 8.31 12.97 17.48
N SER A 329 7.51 12.81 16.42
CA SER A 329 7.07 11.49 15.94
C SER A 329 8.18 10.70 15.21
N LEU A 330 9.02 11.36 14.41
CA LEU A 330 10.07 10.72 13.59
C LEU A 330 11.26 10.20 14.41
N PHE A 331 11.42 10.65 15.66
CA PHE A 331 12.47 10.15 16.57
C PHE A 331 11.99 9.03 17.50
N CYS A 332 10.66 8.81 17.56
CA CYS A 332 10.04 7.67 18.27
C CYS A 332 9.74 6.49 17.35
N SER A 333 9.86 6.66 16.03
CA SER A 333 9.70 5.60 15.02
C SER A 333 10.89 4.67 14.92
#